data_AF-M6CH79-F1
#
_entry.id   AF-M6CH79-F1
#
_cell.length_a   1.000
_cell.length_b   1.000
_cell.length_c   1.000
_cell.angle_alpha   90.00
_cell.angle_beta   90.00
_cell.angle_gamma   90.00
#
_symmetry.space_group_name_H-M   'P 1'
#
loop_
_entity.id
_entity.type
_entity.pdbx_description
1 polymer ?
#
loop_
_entity_poly.entity_id
_entity_poly.type
_entity_poly.pdbx_seq_one_letter_code
_entity_poly.pdbx_strand_id
1 'polypeptide(L)'
;MAVFNPTKTRTWTKNTPADGDLIDDEVDRLYGNDQYLKDRIDLTDINLSAAQVPLGGIIEDNLNQASSTLFKDANAQAISRSAFSNLWNLVYRNVSGIVPATDRINSTAHGCVEGQLVKFSFTGGGITALTNYYIRNPTANDFQISATPTGTVIDLTSSQTGEMITNVEYGFGDGSTTYNVPDRRGIFARGAGIHGSRAKAAGGNYDGGAVGYAGQDMMFGHGHELWGEIGSASGAGTVHFNTNSANITRLFTGGGPTGQPVRTPNSDGTNGTPRTGNETTPAYVAVKYKVRVA
;
A
#
# COMPACT_ATOMS: atom_id res chain seq x y z
N MET A 1 -21.95 29.95 -21.32
CA MET A 1 -23.18 30.46 -21.96
C MET A 1 -23.10 30.09 -23.42
N ALA A 2 -23.90 29.14 -23.90
CA ALA A 2 -23.86 28.75 -25.32
C ALA A 2 -24.29 29.96 -26.15
N VAL A 3 -23.39 30.48 -26.99
CA VAL A 3 -23.70 31.59 -27.91
C VAL A 3 -24.55 30.99 -29.02
N PHE A 4 -25.85 31.32 -29.03
CA PHE A 4 -26.75 30.94 -30.11
C PHE A 4 -26.18 31.51 -31.41
N ASN A 5 -25.94 30.68 -32.43
CA ASN A 5 -25.45 31.18 -33.71
C ASN A 5 -26.60 31.96 -34.41
N PRO A 6 -26.52 33.30 -34.52
CA PRO A 6 -27.61 34.12 -35.04
C PRO A 6 -27.81 33.98 -36.56
N THR A 7 -26.94 33.22 -37.25
CA THR A 7 -27.03 33.02 -38.71
C THR A 7 -27.93 31.86 -39.15
N LYS A 8 -28.47 31.04 -38.24
CA LYS A 8 -29.45 29.99 -38.60
C LYS A 8 -30.89 30.52 -38.49
N THR A 9 -31.33 31.28 -39.49
CA THR A 9 -32.72 31.74 -39.66
C THR A 9 -33.33 31.08 -40.90
N ARG A 10 -33.78 29.83 -40.78
CA ARG A 10 -34.56 29.20 -41.87
C ARG A 10 -36.02 29.64 -41.74
N THR A 11 -36.47 30.48 -42.67
CA THR A 11 -37.81 31.05 -42.65
C THR A 11 -38.75 30.14 -43.46
N TRP A 12 -39.66 29.46 -42.78
CA TRP A 12 -40.69 28.64 -43.41
C TRP A 12 -41.78 29.55 -43.96
N THR A 13 -42.03 29.50 -45.27
CA THR A 13 -43.12 30.27 -45.91
C THR A 13 -44.09 29.34 -46.64
N LYS A 14 -45.27 29.85 -47.00
CA LYS A 14 -46.26 29.09 -47.79
C LYS A 14 -45.79 28.71 -49.21
N ASN A 15 -44.63 29.23 -49.64
CA ASN A 15 -44.02 28.96 -50.94
C ASN A 15 -42.89 27.92 -50.85
N THR A 16 -42.66 27.35 -49.66
CA THR A 16 -41.66 26.30 -49.44
C THR A 16 -42.08 25.04 -50.19
N PRO A 17 -41.24 24.47 -51.07
CA PRO A 17 -41.52 23.21 -51.77
C PRO A 17 -41.92 22.09 -50.79
N ALA A 18 -42.90 21.29 -51.19
CA ALA A 18 -43.38 20.12 -50.43
C ALA A 18 -42.68 18.82 -50.87
N ASP A 19 -41.47 18.94 -51.41
CA ASP A 19 -40.62 17.84 -51.89
C ASP A 19 -39.99 17.02 -50.77
N GLY A 20 -39.96 17.55 -49.53
CA GLY A 20 -39.44 16.85 -48.36
C GLY A 20 -37.96 17.13 -48.10
N ASP A 21 -37.21 17.52 -49.11
CA ASP A 21 -35.76 17.83 -49.05
C ASP A 21 -35.43 18.84 -47.94
N LEU A 22 -36.31 19.83 -47.74
CA LEU A 22 -36.10 20.86 -46.72
C LEU A 22 -36.39 20.34 -45.29
N ILE A 23 -37.24 19.32 -45.13
CA ILE A 23 -37.43 18.64 -43.84
C ILE A 23 -36.21 17.76 -43.56
N ASP A 24 -35.74 17.02 -44.55
CA ASP A 24 -34.56 16.16 -44.44
C ASP A 24 -33.30 16.96 -44.05
N ASP A 25 -33.06 18.10 -44.70
CA ASP A 25 -31.99 19.04 -44.33
C ASP A 25 -32.04 19.47 -42.86
N GLU A 26 -33.23 19.71 -42.32
CA GLU A 26 -33.39 20.15 -40.93
C GLU A 26 -33.19 18.98 -39.96
N VAL A 27 -33.66 17.78 -40.31
CA VAL A 27 -33.43 16.56 -39.53
C VAL A 27 -31.94 16.23 -39.48
N ASP A 28 -31.23 16.27 -40.61
CA ASP A 28 -29.78 16.03 -40.67
C ASP A 28 -28.99 17.06 -39.85
N ARG A 29 -29.43 18.32 -39.88
CA ARG A 29 -28.82 19.39 -39.08
C ARG A 29 -29.04 19.20 -37.57
N LEU A 30 -30.21 18.73 -37.17
CA LEU A 30 -30.51 18.39 -35.77
C LEU A 30 -29.71 17.16 -35.33
N TYR A 31 -29.65 16.13 -36.17
CA TYR A 31 -28.85 14.93 -35.94
C TYR A 31 -27.36 15.27 -35.75
N GLY A 32 -26.80 16.14 -36.61
CA GLY A 32 -25.41 16.59 -36.46
C GLY A 32 -25.16 17.38 -35.18
N ASN A 33 -26.12 18.18 -34.72
CA ASN A 33 -26.05 18.87 -33.42
C ASN A 33 -26.08 17.88 -32.24
N ASP A 34 -26.97 16.87 -32.31
CA ASP A 34 -27.11 15.86 -31.26
C ASP A 34 -25.88 14.96 -31.18
N GLN A 35 -25.32 14.58 -32.33
CA GLN A 35 -24.05 13.84 -32.39
C GLN A 35 -22.90 14.65 -31.79
N TYR A 36 -22.80 15.95 -32.10
CA TYR A 36 -21.79 16.82 -31.48
C TYR A 36 -21.94 16.90 -29.96
N LEU A 37 -23.17 17.03 -29.45
CA LEU A 37 -23.44 17.03 -28.01
C LEU A 37 -23.06 15.69 -27.37
N LYS A 38 -23.42 14.57 -28.02
CA LYS A 38 -23.07 13.21 -27.60
C LYS A 38 -21.56 13.05 -27.49
N ASP A 39 -20.81 13.42 -28.53
CA ASP A 39 -19.35 13.33 -28.56
C ASP A 39 -18.69 14.17 -27.46
N ARG A 40 -19.24 15.36 -27.17
CA ARG A 40 -18.74 16.23 -26.10
C ARG A 40 -19.03 15.70 -24.71
N ILE A 41 -20.20 15.10 -24.50
CA ILE A 41 -20.55 14.40 -23.25
C ILE A 41 -19.64 13.20 -23.07
N ASP A 42 -19.51 12.34 -24.09
CA ASP A 42 -18.68 11.14 -24.05
C ASP A 42 -17.21 11.51 -23.79
N LEU A 43 -16.68 12.56 -24.43
CA LEU A 43 -15.33 13.08 -24.16
C LEU A 43 -15.18 13.62 -22.72
N THR A 44 -16.21 14.28 -22.19
CA THR A 44 -16.20 14.79 -20.81
C THR A 44 -16.22 13.63 -19.81
N ASP A 45 -17.01 12.60 -20.07
CA ASP A 45 -17.09 11.38 -19.25
C ASP A 45 -15.77 10.58 -19.31
N ILE A 46 -15.12 10.51 -20.47
CA ILE A 46 -13.78 9.92 -20.64
C ILE A 46 -12.74 10.70 -19.83
N ASN A 47 -12.74 12.04 -19.94
CA ASN A 47 -11.80 12.88 -19.19
C ASN A 47 -12.05 12.82 -17.67
N LEU A 48 -13.31 12.74 -17.25
CA LEU A 48 -13.68 12.63 -15.84
C LEU A 48 -13.32 11.25 -15.28
N SER A 49 -13.51 10.17 -16.04
CA SER A 49 -13.09 8.81 -15.66
C SER A 49 -11.57 8.65 -15.66
N ALA A 50 -10.85 9.30 -16.58
CA ALA A 50 -9.39 9.35 -16.55
C ALA A 50 -8.83 10.20 -15.39
N ALA A 51 -9.59 11.18 -14.89
CA ALA A 51 -9.28 11.94 -13.68
C ALA A 51 -9.75 11.24 -12.38
N GLN A 52 -10.38 10.07 -12.44
CA GLN A 52 -10.80 9.33 -11.25
C GLN A 52 -9.62 8.59 -10.61
N VAL A 53 -9.69 8.50 -9.28
CA VAL A 53 -8.85 7.57 -8.51
C VAL A 53 -9.08 6.16 -9.09
N PRO A 54 -8.03 5.45 -9.56
CA PRO A 54 -8.19 4.13 -10.14
C PRO A 54 -8.70 3.13 -9.09
N LEU A 55 -9.29 2.02 -9.53
CA LEU A 55 -9.71 0.93 -8.64
C LEU A 55 -8.54 0.48 -7.76
N GLY A 56 -8.80 0.35 -6.46
CA GLY A 56 -7.79 0.03 -5.45
C GLY A 56 -6.93 1.23 -5.01
N GLY A 57 -7.05 2.38 -5.67
CA GLY A 57 -6.41 3.62 -5.24
C GLY A 57 -6.96 4.09 -3.89
N ILE A 58 -6.08 4.66 -3.06
CA ILE A 58 -6.41 5.11 -1.71
C ILE A 58 -6.27 6.63 -1.63
N ILE A 59 -7.27 7.28 -1.03
CA ILE A 59 -7.30 8.72 -0.80
C ILE A 59 -7.51 9.04 0.68
N GLU A 60 -7.10 10.24 1.08
CA GLU A 60 -7.52 10.86 2.33
C GLU A 60 -8.91 11.51 2.15
N ASP A 61 -9.80 11.30 3.11
CA ASP A 61 -11.16 11.85 3.11
C ASP A 61 -11.63 12.17 4.55
N ASN A 62 -10.96 13.15 5.17
CA ASN A 62 -11.18 13.52 6.57
C ASN A 62 -12.62 14.01 6.86
N LEU A 63 -13.29 14.56 5.85
CA LEU A 63 -14.64 15.11 5.96
C LEU A 63 -15.73 14.16 5.42
N ASN A 64 -15.39 12.91 5.07
CA ASN A 64 -16.32 11.93 4.52
C ASN A 64 -17.07 12.36 3.24
N GLN A 65 -16.43 13.09 2.34
CA GLN A 65 -17.05 13.59 1.11
C GLN A 65 -16.98 12.60 -0.06
N ALA A 66 -16.09 11.60 0.00
CA ALA A 66 -16.00 10.60 -1.06
C ALA A 66 -17.26 9.73 -1.13
N SER A 67 -17.77 9.53 -2.35
CA SER A 67 -18.97 8.74 -2.63
C SER A 67 -18.89 7.35 -2.00
N SER A 68 -19.89 7.01 -1.18
CA SER A 68 -19.98 5.71 -0.50
C SER A 68 -20.26 4.53 -1.43
N THR A 69 -20.70 4.80 -2.67
CA THR A 69 -20.84 3.80 -3.74
C THR A 69 -19.48 3.43 -4.32
N LEU A 70 -18.60 4.43 -4.47
CA LEU A 70 -17.33 4.29 -5.17
C LEU A 70 -16.15 4.04 -4.23
N PHE A 71 -16.29 4.42 -2.97
CA PHE A 71 -15.25 4.33 -1.96
C PHE A 71 -15.73 3.67 -0.68
N LYS A 72 -14.82 2.93 -0.03
CA LYS A 72 -15.02 2.33 1.29
C LYS A 72 -13.85 2.70 2.20
N ASP A 73 -14.08 2.72 3.51
CA ASP A 73 -12.99 2.95 4.47
C ASP A 73 -11.93 1.84 4.34
N ALA A 74 -10.66 2.21 4.32
CA ALA A 74 -9.54 1.27 4.30
C ALA A 74 -9.24 0.78 5.74
N ASN A 75 -10.13 -0.06 6.26
CA ASN A 75 -10.15 -0.51 7.66
C ASN A 75 -10.33 -2.03 7.82
N ALA A 76 -9.88 -2.82 6.83
CA ALA A 76 -10.07 -4.28 6.76
C ALA A 76 -11.52 -4.77 6.64
N GLN A 77 -12.51 -3.90 6.42
CA GLN A 77 -13.91 -4.36 6.26
C GLN A 77 -14.07 -5.34 5.10
N ALA A 78 -14.97 -6.30 5.28
CA ALA A 78 -15.38 -7.20 4.21
C ALA A 78 -16.38 -6.51 3.29
N ILE A 79 -16.16 -6.61 1.97
CA ILE A 79 -17.05 -6.09 0.93
C ILE A 79 -17.44 -7.20 -0.04
N SER A 80 -18.58 -7.06 -0.70
CA SER A 80 -19.13 -8.08 -1.60
C SER A 80 -18.27 -8.27 -2.87
N ARG A 81 -17.92 -9.53 -3.18
CA ARG A 81 -17.23 -9.91 -4.43
C ARG A 81 -18.09 -9.66 -5.66
N SER A 82 -19.40 -9.91 -5.58
CA SER A 82 -20.32 -9.72 -6.72
C SER A 82 -20.60 -8.25 -7.01
N ALA A 83 -20.78 -7.43 -5.97
CA ALA A 83 -21.01 -5.99 -6.13
C ALA A 83 -19.75 -5.24 -6.61
N PHE A 84 -18.56 -5.68 -6.19
CA PHE A 84 -17.28 -5.04 -6.50
C PHE A 84 -16.34 -5.97 -7.26
N SER A 85 -16.89 -6.64 -8.29
CA SER A 85 -16.19 -7.68 -9.06
C SER A 85 -15.01 -7.14 -9.86
N ASN A 86 -15.12 -5.92 -10.41
CA ASN A 86 -14.02 -5.31 -11.15
C ASN A 86 -12.76 -5.16 -10.31
N LEU A 87 -12.88 -4.67 -9.07
CA LEU A 87 -11.75 -4.58 -8.15
C LEU A 87 -11.25 -5.97 -7.74
N TRP A 88 -12.17 -6.90 -7.43
CA TRP A 88 -11.79 -8.27 -7.09
C TRP A 88 -10.95 -8.92 -8.20
N ASN A 89 -11.40 -8.82 -9.46
CA ASN A 89 -10.72 -9.36 -10.64
C ASN A 89 -9.30 -8.81 -10.83
N LEU A 90 -9.01 -7.59 -10.36
CA LEU A 90 -7.65 -7.04 -10.42
C LEU A 90 -6.70 -7.78 -9.46
N VAL A 91 -7.19 -8.22 -8.31
CA VAL A 91 -6.34 -8.76 -7.22
C VAL A 91 -6.37 -10.28 -7.08
N TYR A 92 -7.42 -10.99 -7.51
CA TYR A 92 -7.50 -12.44 -7.34
C TYR A 92 -7.01 -13.21 -8.58
N ARG A 93 -6.45 -14.40 -8.36
CA ARG A 93 -6.11 -15.37 -9.40
C ARG A 93 -6.54 -16.77 -8.96
N ASN A 94 -6.79 -17.65 -9.93
CA ASN A 94 -7.05 -19.06 -9.67
C ASN A 94 -5.73 -19.86 -9.69
N VAL A 95 -5.57 -20.77 -8.72
CA VAL A 95 -4.52 -21.78 -8.72
C VAL A 95 -5.15 -23.10 -9.15
N SER A 96 -4.73 -23.59 -10.31
CA SER A 96 -5.30 -24.80 -10.93
C SER A 96 -4.61 -26.09 -10.50
N GLY A 97 -3.44 -25.98 -9.87
CA GLY A 97 -2.68 -27.11 -9.37
C GLY A 97 -1.28 -26.70 -8.91
N ILE A 98 -0.65 -27.56 -8.13
CA ILE A 98 0.78 -27.47 -7.83
C ILE A 98 1.46 -28.69 -8.44
N VAL A 99 2.69 -28.51 -8.94
CA VAL A 99 3.56 -29.55 -9.46
C VAL A 99 4.72 -29.73 -8.48
N PRO A 100 4.61 -30.66 -7.50
CA PRO A 100 5.65 -30.90 -6.50
C PRO A 100 7.04 -31.14 -7.07
N ALA A 101 7.14 -31.90 -8.16
CA ALA A 101 8.42 -32.27 -8.75
C ALA A 101 9.26 -31.08 -9.25
N THR A 102 8.66 -29.91 -9.42
CA THR A 102 9.33 -28.69 -9.90
C THR A 102 9.03 -27.47 -9.02
N ASP A 103 8.33 -27.65 -7.90
CA ASP A 103 7.85 -26.59 -7.01
C ASP A 103 7.03 -25.50 -7.72
N ARG A 104 6.36 -25.84 -8.82
CA ARG A 104 5.62 -24.85 -9.62
C ARG A 104 4.15 -24.82 -9.25
N ILE A 105 3.63 -23.61 -9.09
CA ILE A 105 2.23 -23.30 -8.86
C ILE A 105 1.63 -22.85 -10.18
N ASN A 106 0.64 -23.58 -10.70
CA ASN A 106 -0.01 -23.25 -11.95
C ASN A 106 -1.11 -22.21 -11.73
N SER A 107 -0.99 -21.08 -12.43
CA SER A 107 -1.97 -20.00 -12.44
C SER A 107 -1.89 -19.29 -13.79
N THR A 108 -2.78 -19.62 -14.72
CA THR A 108 -2.74 -19.09 -16.09
C THR A 108 -2.88 -17.57 -16.11
N ALA A 109 -2.05 -16.90 -16.92
CA ALA A 109 -2.09 -15.44 -17.10
C ALA A 109 -2.11 -14.65 -15.77
N HIS A 110 -1.34 -15.12 -14.78
CA HIS A 110 -1.34 -14.54 -13.44
C HIS A 110 -0.82 -13.09 -13.41
N GLY A 111 0.09 -12.73 -14.33
CA GLY A 111 0.64 -11.38 -14.45
C GLY A 111 1.57 -10.97 -13.30
N CYS A 112 2.02 -11.93 -12.49
CA CYS A 112 2.92 -11.68 -11.37
C CYS A 112 4.35 -11.48 -11.85
N VAL A 113 5.10 -10.68 -11.09
CA VAL A 113 6.53 -10.42 -11.34
C VAL A 113 7.39 -10.97 -10.22
N GLU A 114 8.69 -11.12 -10.51
CA GLU A 114 9.69 -11.57 -9.54
C GLU A 114 9.67 -10.70 -8.27
N GLY A 115 9.67 -11.33 -7.10
CA GLY A 115 9.68 -10.64 -5.80
C GLY A 115 8.35 -9.99 -5.41
N GLN A 116 7.27 -10.18 -6.18
CA GLN A 116 5.94 -9.73 -5.80
C GLN A 116 5.41 -10.55 -4.60
N LEU A 117 4.70 -9.88 -3.70
CA LEU A 117 4.02 -10.53 -2.57
C LEU A 117 2.68 -11.13 -3.00
N VAL A 118 2.40 -12.35 -2.55
CA VAL A 118 1.13 -13.06 -2.75
C VAL A 118 0.67 -13.77 -1.49
N LYS A 119 -0.64 -14.06 -1.41
CA LYS A 119 -1.26 -14.89 -0.36
C LYS A 119 -2.18 -15.94 -0.99
N PHE A 120 -2.31 -17.10 -0.35
CA PHE A 120 -3.19 -18.18 -0.78
C PHE A 120 -4.36 -18.39 0.19
N SER A 121 -5.49 -18.86 -0.34
CA SER A 121 -6.69 -19.17 0.46
C SER A 121 -6.65 -20.54 1.14
N PHE A 122 -5.66 -21.37 0.82
CA PHE A 122 -5.60 -22.77 1.24
C PHE A 122 -4.30 -23.12 1.94
N THR A 123 -4.35 -24.17 2.75
CA THR A 123 -3.19 -24.80 3.41
C THR A 123 -3.01 -26.21 2.85
N GLY A 124 -1.77 -26.62 2.60
CA GLY A 124 -1.39 -27.91 2.03
C GLY A 124 -0.25 -27.79 1.03
N GLY A 125 0.42 -28.91 0.72
CA GLY A 125 1.48 -28.94 -0.29
C GLY A 125 2.67 -28.00 -0.03
N GLY A 126 2.99 -27.71 1.24
CA GLY A 126 4.03 -26.75 1.62
C GLY A 126 3.55 -25.30 1.76
N ILE A 127 2.27 -25.01 1.47
CA ILE A 127 1.66 -23.69 1.60
C ILE A 127 0.82 -23.61 2.87
N THR A 128 0.88 -22.47 3.56
CA THR A 128 0.00 -22.09 4.67
C THR A 128 -0.89 -20.94 4.23
N ALA A 129 -2.21 -21.07 4.42
CA ALA A 129 -3.18 -20.04 4.07
C ALA A 129 -2.87 -18.72 4.79
N LEU A 130 -3.19 -17.60 4.13
CA LEU A 130 -3.01 -16.24 4.66
C LEU A 130 -1.57 -15.83 4.99
N THR A 131 -0.58 -16.68 4.70
CA THR A 131 0.84 -16.36 4.81
C THR A 131 1.32 -15.64 3.55
N ASN A 132 2.10 -14.58 3.75
CA ASN A 132 2.73 -13.82 2.67
C ASN A 132 3.91 -14.61 2.08
N TYR A 133 3.90 -14.80 0.77
CA TYR A 133 4.97 -15.42 0.01
C TYR A 133 5.48 -14.49 -1.09
N TYR A 134 6.73 -14.64 -1.49
CA TYR A 134 7.33 -13.92 -2.60
C TYR A 134 7.34 -14.80 -3.85
N ILE A 135 6.93 -14.23 -4.98
CA ILE A 135 6.99 -14.86 -6.29
C ILE A 135 8.45 -15.04 -6.73
N ARG A 136 8.76 -16.23 -7.23
CA ARG A 136 10.07 -16.62 -7.77
C ARG A 136 9.91 -17.25 -9.14
N ASN A 137 10.82 -16.93 -10.05
CA ASN A 137 10.92 -17.54 -11.38
C ASN A 137 9.58 -17.59 -12.14
N PRO A 138 8.81 -16.48 -12.22
CA PRO A 138 7.52 -16.49 -12.89
C PRO A 138 7.67 -16.70 -14.41
N THR A 139 6.75 -17.45 -14.99
CA THR A 139 6.46 -17.46 -16.43
C THR A 139 5.15 -16.72 -16.68
N ALA A 140 4.50 -16.95 -17.83
CA ALA A 140 3.16 -16.43 -18.06
C ALA A 140 2.07 -17.19 -17.28
N ASN A 141 2.32 -18.47 -16.93
CA ASN A 141 1.28 -19.40 -16.48
C ASN A 141 1.61 -20.14 -15.19
N ASP A 142 2.82 -19.97 -14.67
CA ASP A 142 3.24 -20.61 -13.43
C ASP A 142 4.40 -19.84 -12.78
N PHE A 143 4.64 -20.15 -11.52
CA PHE A 143 5.72 -19.56 -10.75
C PHE A 143 6.11 -20.48 -9.59
N GLN A 144 7.21 -20.17 -8.92
CA GLN A 144 7.63 -20.76 -7.65
C GLN A 144 7.48 -19.70 -6.55
N ILE A 145 7.64 -20.10 -5.28
CA ILE A 145 7.51 -19.17 -4.15
C ILE A 145 8.66 -19.29 -3.14
N SER A 146 8.93 -18.21 -2.40
CA SER A 146 9.87 -18.17 -1.28
C SER A 146 9.30 -17.42 -0.08
N ALA A 147 9.89 -17.64 1.10
CA ALA A 147 9.51 -16.94 2.34
C ALA A 147 10.09 -15.52 2.46
N THR A 148 11.16 -15.22 1.72
CA THR A 148 11.84 -13.91 1.71
C THR A 148 12.02 -13.42 0.27
N PRO A 149 12.22 -12.11 0.03
CA PRO A 149 12.21 -11.50 -1.31
C PRO A 149 13.14 -12.18 -2.34
N THR A 150 14.31 -12.61 -1.88
CA THR A 150 15.33 -13.30 -2.70
C THR A 150 15.70 -14.65 -2.10
N GLY A 151 14.76 -15.26 -1.36
CA GLY A 151 14.97 -16.51 -0.64
C GLY A 151 15.04 -17.73 -1.54
N THR A 152 15.39 -18.86 -0.95
CA THR A 152 15.30 -20.17 -1.60
C THR A 152 13.85 -20.50 -1.93
N VAL A 153 13.65 -21.21 -3.04
CA VAL A 153 12.34 -21.76 -3.39
C VAL A 153 11.87 -22.71 -2.29
N ILE A 154 10.60 -22.62 -1.94
CA ILE A 154 9.93 -23.51 -1.00
C ILE A 154 9.64 -24.84 -1.70
N ASP A 155 10.02 -25.93 -1.05
CA ASP A 155 9.70 -27.30 -1.45
C ASP A 155 8.19 -27.55 -1.32
N LEU A 156 7.52 -27.82 -2.44
CA LEU A 156 6.08 -28.06 -2.50
C LEU A 156 5.82 -29.56 -2.56
N THR A 157 4.99 -30.07 -1.64
CA THR A 157 4.93 -31.52 -1.36
C THR A 157 3.70 -32.23 -1.93
N SER A 158 2.67 -31.49 -2.33
CA SER A 158 1.44 -32.05 -2.91
C SER A 158 0.71 -31.03 -3.79
N SER A 159 -0.11 -31.52 -4.73
CA SER A 159 -0.96 -30.63 -5.52
C SER A 159 -2.06 -30.01 -4.67
N GLN A 160 -2.32 -28.72 -4.86
CA GLN A 160 -3.44 -27.98 -4.26
C GLN A 160 -4.13 -27.12 -5.31
N THR A 161 -5.40 -26.81 -5.08
CA THR A 161 -6.17 -25.86 -5.89
C THR A 161 -6.81 -24.82 -4.99
N GLY A 162 -7.10 -23.64 -5.53
CA GLY A 162 -7.78 -22.60 -4.78
C GLY A 162 -7.57 -21.20 -5.37
N GLU A 163 -7.60 -20.20 -4.49
CA GLU A 163 -7.46 -18.80 -4.87
C GLU A 163 -6.13 -18.23 -4.35
N MET A 164 -5.61 -17.27 -5.11
CA MET A 164 -4.46 -16.46 -4.73
C MET A 164 -4.83 -14.98 -4.83
N ILE A 165 -4.31 -14.16 -3.94
CA ILE A 165 -4.35 -12.70 -4.03
C ILE A 165 -2.96 -12.17 -4.36
N THR A 166 -2.87 -11.27 -5.35
CA THR A 166 -1.62 -10.69 -5.87
C THR A 166 -1.26 -9.34 -5.25
N ASN A 167 -2.17 -8.75 -4.46
CA ASN A 167 -1.89 -7.64 -3.57
C ASN A 167 -2.28 -8.03 -2.14
N VAL A 168 -1.26 -8.30 -1.34
CA VAL A 168 -1.40 -8.83 0.02
C VAL A 168 -2.04 -7.86 1.02
N GLU A 169 -2.33 -6.62 0.66
CA GLU A 169 -3.15 -5.74 1.50
C GLU A 169 -4.62 -6.20 1.55
N TYR A 170 -5.09 -6.93 0.53
CA TYR A 170 -6.44 -7.50 0.50
C TYR A 170 -6.48 -8.87 1.22
N GLY A 171 -7.70 -9.26 1.62
CA GLY A 171 -7.98 -10.55 2.25
C GLY A 171 -9.09 -11.31 1.56
N PHE A 172 -9.19 -12.62 1.85
CA PHE A 172 -10.18 -13.50 1.21
C PHE A 172 -11.61 -13.35 1.75
N GLY A 173 -11.85 -12.51 2.76
CA GLY A 173 -13.16 -12.34 3.39
C GLY A 173 -13.63 -13.62 4.08
N ASP A 174 -14.89 -13.96 3.84
CA ASP A 174 -15.51 -15.24 4.19
C ASP A 174 -15.05 -16.41 3.31
N GLY A 175 -14.15 -16.17 2.35
CA GLY A 175 -13.64 -17.19 1.42
C GLY A 175 -14.60 -17.53 0.27
N SER A 176 -15.73 -16.84 0.13
CA SER A 176 -16.72 -17.16 -0.91
C SER A 176 -17.44 -15.95 -1.49
N THR A 177 -18.07 -15.12 -0.66
CA THR A 177 -18.96 -14.04 -1.12
C THR A 177 -18.39 -12.64 -0.90
N THR A 178 -17.34 -12.54 -0.09
CA THR A 178 -16.72 -11.27 0.30
C THR A 178 -15.20 -11.31 0.16
N TYR A 179 -14.57 -10.13 0.21
CA TYR A 179 -13.12 -9.96 0.34
C TYR A 179 -12.85 -8.74 1.23
N ASN A 180 -11.70 -8.74 1.92
CA ASN A 180 -11.32 -7.61 2.78
C ASN A 180 -10.55 -6.57 1.97
N VAL A 181 -10.90 -5.30 2.17
CA VAL A 181 -10.11 -4.16 1.69
C VAL A 181 -8.85 -3.94 2.55
N PRO A 182 -7.87 -3.13 2.11
CA PRO A 182 -6.71 -2.78 2.92
C PRO A 182 -7.06 -2.17 4.28
N ASP A 183 -6.16 -2.30 5.25
CA ASP A 183 -6.21 -1.58 6.52
C ASP A 183 -5.08 -0.54 6.59
N ARG A 184 -5.44 0.74 6.63
CA ARG A 184 -4.49 1.86 6.70
C ARG A 184 -4.55 2.62 8.02
N ARG A 185 -5.23 2.05 9.02
CA ARG A 185 -5.31 2.68 10.35
C ARG A 185 -3.98 2.55 11.08
N GLY A 186 -3.50 3.66 11.64
CA GLY A 186 -2.34 3.68 12.54
C GLY A 186 -0.98 3.43 11.88
N ILE A 187 -0.89 3.34 10.56
CA ILE A 187 0.37 3.06 9.85
C ILE A 187 0.69 4.15 8.82
N PHE A 188 1.99 4.34 8.56
CA PHE A 188 2.46 5.22 7.50
C PHE A 188 2.63 4.47 6.18
N ALA A 189 2.31 5.16 5.08
CA ALA A 189 2.64 4.65 3.75
C ALA A 189 4.13 4.89 3.43
N ARG A 190 4.76 3.92 2.79
CA ARG A 190 6.09 4.02 2.21
C ARG A 190 6.02 3.60 0.74
N GLY A 191 6.74 4.30 -0.14
CA GLY A 191 6.87 3.88 -1.53
C GLY A 191 7.54 2.51 -1.63
N ALA A 192 6.95 1.59 -2.39
CA ALA A 192 7.50 0.27 -2.61
C ALA A 192 8.78 0.32 -3.48
N GLY A 193 9.63 -0.67 -3.30
CA GLY A 193 10.89 -0.85 -4.03
C GLY A 193 12.08 -0.12 -3.42
N ILE A 194 13.22 -0.29 -4.09
CA ILE A 194 14.48 0.36 -3.73
C ILE A 194 14.56 1.69 -4.46
N HIS A 195 14.80 2.78 -3.72
CA HIS A 195 14.99 4.10 -4.28
C HIS A 195 16.22 4.12 -5.21
N GLY A 196 16.16 4.85 -6.33
CA GLY A 196 17.24 4.85 -7.33
C GLY A 196 18.59 5.38 -6.86
N SER A 197 18.61 6.46 -6.06
CA SER A 197 19.87 7.13 -5.66
C SER A 197 19.97 7.64 -4.22
N ARG A 198 18.87 7.65 -3.45
CA ARG A 198 18.89 8.20 -2.09
C ARG A 198 19.37 7.14 -1.11
N ALA A 199 20.55 7.37 -0.56
CA ALA A 199 21.14 6.54 0.47
C ALA A 199 20.51 6.81 1.85
N LYS A 200 20.30 5.76 2.64
CA LYS A 200 20.00 5.85 4.07
C LYS A 200 21.28 6.08 4.88
N ALA A 201 21.14 6.49 6.13
CA ALA A 201 22.28 6.84 6.99
C ALA A 201 23.34 5.73 7.13
N ALA A 202 22.92 4.45 7.12
CA ALA A 202 23.82 3.30 7.18
C ALA A 202 24.45 2.92 5.82
N GLY A 203 24.26 3.72 4.77
CA GLY A 203 24.61 3.36 3.39
C GLY A 203 23.57 2.45 2.71
N GLY A 204 23.70 2.29 1.39
CA GLY A 204 22.68 1.67 0.53
C GLY A 204 21.42 2.53 0.40
N ASN A 205 20.57 2.21 -0.57
CA ASN A 205 19.38 3.03 -0.82
C ASN A 205 18.21 2.70 0.12
N TYR A 206 17.28 3.63 0.25
CA TYR A 206 16.00 3.36 0.92
C TYR A 206 15.26 2.22 0.21
N ASP A 207 14.73 1.29 1.00
CA ASP A 207 13.97 0.15 0.50
C ASP A 207 12.62 0.12 1.22
N GLY A 208 11.55 0.06 0.43
CA GLY A 208 10.18 -0.09 0.91
C GLY A 208 9.64 -1.51 0.83
N GLY A 209 10.40 -2.45 0.27
CA GLY A 209 9.94 -3.81 -0.02
C GLY A 209 8.96 -3.85 -1.19
N ALA A 210 8.35 -5.02 -1.42
CA ALA A 210 7.33 -5.18 -2.44
C ALA A 210 6.02 -4.44 -2.07
N VAL A 211 5.14 -4.23 -3.04
CA VAL A 211 3.80 -3.69 -2.78
C VAL A 211 3.08 -4.57 -1.75
N GLY A 212 2.52 -3.94 -0.71
CA GLY A 212 1.87 -4.62 0.42
C GLY A 212 2.81 -5.13 1.51
N TYR A 213 4.12 -4.86 1.43
CA TYR A 213 5.05 -5.16 2.52
C TYR A 213 4.73 -4.35 3.78
N ALA A 214 4.62 -5.04 4.92
CA ALA A 214 4.33 -4.44 6.22
C ALA A 214 5.59 -4.39 7.08
N GLY A 215 6.22 -3.21 7.15
CA GLY A 215 7.34 -2.94 8.05
C GLY A 215 6.86 -2.61 9.48
N GLN A 216 7.73 -2.82 10.46
CA GLN A 216 7.54 -2.40 11.86
C GLN A 216 8.29 -1.09 12.12
N ASP A 217 7.94 -0.39 13.20
CA ASP A 217 8.74 0.74 13.66
C ASP A 217 10.14 0.28 14.07
N MET A 218 11.13 1.15 13.86
CA MET A 218 12.54 0.81 14.10
C MET A 218 13.29 2.04 14.60
N MET A 219 14.09 1.85 15.65
CA MET A 219 15.05 2.86 16.10
C MET A 219 16.39 2.67 15.39
N PHE A 220 17.05 3.77 15.03
CA PHE A 220 18.39 3.71 14.47
C PHE A 220 19.40 3.23 15.53
N GLY A 221 20.31 2.34 15.14
CA GLY A 221 21.39 1.90 16.02
C GLY A 221 22.26 3.08 16.43
N HIS A 222 22.49 3.24 17.73
CA HIS A 222 23.29 4.33 18.29
C HIS A 222 24.02 3.84 19.55
N GLY A 223 25.06 4.58 19.94
CA GLY A 223 25.84 4.32 21.14
C GLY A 223 25.86 5.54 22.06
N HIS A 224 26.14 5.29 23.34
CA HIS A 224 26.40 6.34 24.31
C HIS A 224 27.86 6.25 24.75
N GLU A 225 28.61 7.33 24.56
CA GLU A 225 29.97 7.47 25.05
C GLU A 225 29.97 8.33 26.33
N LEU A 226 30.74 7.91 27.33
CA LEU A 226 30.95 8.69 28.55
C LEU A 226 32.26 9.46 28.42
N TRP A 227 32.18 10.78 28.23
CA TRP A 227 33.35 11.67 28.23
C TRP A 227 33.54 12.31 29.61
N GLY A 228 34.62 11.94 30.31
CA GLY A 228 35.02 12.56 31.57
C GLY A 228 36.38 12.07 32.06
N GLU A 229 37.12 12.93 32.78
CA GLU A 229 38.30 12.52 33.53
C GLU A 229 37.85 11.77 34.78
N ILE A 230 38.19 10.49 34.89
CA ILE A 230 37.94 9.70 36.09
C ILE A 230 39.14 9.86 37.03
N GLY A 231 39.26 11.06 37.61
CA GLY A 231 40.35 11.42 38.52
C GLY A 231 39.94 11.28 39.99
N SER A 232 40.81 10.68 40.81
CA SER A 232 40.71 10.76 42.28
C SER A 232 41.30 12.09 42.74
N ALA A 233 40.56 12.86 43.54
CA ALA A 233 41.01 14.14 44.12
C ALA A 233 42.29 14.00 44.99
N SER A 234 42.71 12.78 45.32
CA SER A 234 43.86 12.45 46.17
C SER A 234 44.89 11.53 45.48
N GLY A 235 44.89 11.43 44.15
CA GLY A 235 46.00 10.80 43.39
C GLY A 235 46.07 9.27 43.46
N ALA A 236 45.09 8.61 44.07
CA ALA A 236 44.92 7.15 44.01
C ALA A 236 43.47 6.83 43.67
N GLY A 237 43.22 6.44 42.41
CA GLY A 237 41.90 6.02 41.96
C GLY A 237 42.04 5.04 40.80
N THR A 238 41.98 3.74 41.09
CA THR A 238 41.76 2.72 40.08
C THR A 238 40.27 2.54 39.91
N VAL A 239 39.71 3.06 38.81
CA VAL A 239 38.29 2.85 38.51
C VAL A 239 38.12 1.53 37.78
N HIS A 240 37.43 0.62 38.46
CA HIS A 240 37.21 -0.73 38.00
C HIS A 240 35.78 -0.84 37.45
N PHE A 241 35.65 -1.09 36.15
CA PHE A 241 34.38 -1.41 35.49
C PHE A 241 33.99 -2.89 35.65
N ASN A 242 34.43 -3.52 36.74
CA ASN A 242 34.37 -4.97 36.96
C ASN A 242 33.67 -5.28 38.30
N THR A 243 32.82 -6.31 38.31
CA THR A 243 31.99 -6.78 39.43
C THR A 243 32.74 -7.24 40.69
N ASN A 244 34.07 -7.38 40.67
CA ASN A 244 34.86 -7.99 41.75
C ASN A 244 35.70 -7.00 42.58
N SER A 245 35.34 -5.72 42.63
CA SER A 245 36.11 -4.71 43.39
C SER A 245 35.46 -4.40 44.74
N ALA A 246 36.23 -4.58 45.82
CA ALA A 246 35.79 -4.38 47.20
C ALA A 246 35.49 -2.91 47.59
N ASN A 247 35.75 -1.94 46.72
CA ASN A 247 35.46 -0.52 46.90
C ASN A 247 34.50 -0.03 45.81
N ILE A 248 33.20 -0.13 46.06
CA ILE A 248 32.15 0.34 45.13
C ILE A 248 31.79 1.79 45.49
N THR A 249 32.65 2.75 45.13
CA THR A 249 32.21 4.15 45.05
C THR A 249 31.37 4.25 43.78
N ARG A 250 30.03 4.20 43.93
CA ARG A 250 29.11 4.39 42.79
C ARG A 250 29.31 5.80 42.25
N LEU A 251 29.79 5.92 41.00
CA LEU A 251 30.05 7.20 40.34
C LEU A 251 28.79 8.08 40.20
N PHE A 252 27.60 7.47 40.28
CA PHE A 252 26.31 8.18 40.25
C PHE A 252 25.44 7.77 41.45
N THR A 253 25.06 8.76 42.28
CA THR A 253 24.06 8.59 43.35
C THR A 253 22.71 8.26 42.74
N GLY A 254 22.09 7.14 43.14
CA GLY A 254 20.77 6.70 42.65
C GLY A 254 20.76 5.42 41.78
N GLY A 255 21.92 4.79 41.53
CA GLY A 255 21.99 3.51 40.82
C GLY A 255 21.49 2.34 41.68
N GLY A 256 20.59 1.50 41.15
CA GLY A 256 20.26 0.19 41.74
C GLY A 256 21.43 -0.81 41.67
N PRO A 257 21.27 -2.03 42.20
CA PRO A 257 22.37 -3.01 42.39
C PRO A 257 23.10 -3.50 41.13
N THR A 258 22.64 -3.16 39.92
CA THR A 258 23.06 -3.83 38.67
C THR A 258 24.09 -3.11 37.81
N GLY A 259 24.74 -2.04 38.29
CA GLY A 259 25.84 -1.41 37.55
C GLY A 259 25.37 -0.56 36.36
N GLN A 260 25.38 0.76 36.59
CA GLN A 260 25.40 1.87 35.62
C GLN A 260 24.96 1.62 34.15
N PRO A 261 23.64 1.52 33.86
CA PRO A 261 23.16 1.80 32.52
C PRO A 261 22.82 3.29 32.38
N VAL A 262 23.17 3.89 31.26
CA VAL A 262 22.48 5.09 30.73
C VAL A 262 20.98 4.75 30.73
N ARG A 263 20.16 5.52 31.46
CA ARG A 263 18.76 5.15 31.76
C ARG A 263 17.79 5.78 30.77
N THR A 264 17.02 6.75 31.25
CA THR A 264 15.99 7.47 30.52
C THR A 264 16.61 8.69 29.85
N PRO A 265 16.21 9.02 28.61
CA PRO A 265 16.63 10.28 28.01
C PRO A 265 16.20 11.45 28.89
N ASN A 266 17.11 12.38 29.14
CA ASN A 266 16.88 13.61 29.89
C ASN A 266 17.05 14.84 28.97
N SER A 267 16.49 15.97 29.40
CA SER A 267 16.71 17.26 28.73
C SER A 267 18.18 17.66 28.79
N ASP A 268 18.72 18.18 27.70
CA ASP A 268 20.03 18.81 27.63
C ASP A 268 19.98 20.34 27.92
N GLY A 269 18.81 20.85 28.30
CA GLY A 269 18.56 22.27 28.57
C GLY A 269 18.40 23.15 27.33
N THR A 270 18.68 22.64 26.13
CA THR A 270 18.61 23.40 24.86
C THR A 270 17.48 22.91 23.96
N ASN A 271 17.34 21.59 23.82
CA ASN A 271 16.41 20.93 22.91
C ASN A 271 15.09 20.51 23.60
N GLY A 272 14.88 20.97 24.83
CA GLY A 272 13.70 20.67 25.64
C GLY A 272 13.69 19.25 26.22
N THR A 273 12.61 18.92 26.94
CA THR A 273 12.44 17.59 27.52
C THR A 273 12.09 16.56 26.42
N PRO A 274 12.83 15.45 26.28
CA PRO A 274 12.52 14.40 25.33
C PRO A 274 11.11 13.82 25.54
N ARG A 275 10.37 13.65 24.46
CA ARG A 275 9.09 12.93 24.47
C ARG A 275 9.36 11.43 24.43
N THR A 276 8.68 10.66 25.28
CA THR A 276 8.82 9.20 25.37
C THR A 276 7.46 8.52 25.22
N GLY A 277 7.47 7.28 24.73
CA GLY A 277 6.28 6.48 24.47
C GLY A 277 6.66 5.03 24.18
N ASN A 278 5.67 4.19 23.87
CA ASN A 278 5.86 2.78 23.50
C ASN A 278 6.01 2.54 21.99
N GLU A 279 6.02 3.60 21.18
CA GLU A 279 6.13 3.55 19.72
C GLU A 279 7.11 4.63 19.24
N THR A 280 7.97 4.31 18.27
CA THR A 280 8.87 5.30 17.66
C THR A 280 8.21 5.93 16.45
N THR A 281 7.67 7.15 16.61
CA THR A 281 7.02 7.88 15.51
C THR A 281 7.50 9.33 15.36
N PRO A 282 7.52 9.88 14.13
CA PRO A 282 7.66 11.31 13.92
C PRO A 282 6.37 12.04 14.35
N ALA A 283 6.38 13.37 14.33
CA ALA A 283 5.13 14.13 14.47
C ALA A 283 4.14 13.77 13.35
N TYR A 284 2.87 13.57 13.69
CA TYR A 284 1.84 13.17 12.74
C TYR A 284 0.48 13.81 13.04
N VAL A 285 -0.40 13.80 12.04
CA VAL A 285 -1.84 14.07 12.16
C VAL A 285 -2.58 12.86 11.62
N ALA A 286 -3.58 12.38 12.35
CA ALA A 286 -4.39 11.26 11.90
C ALA A 286 -5.38 11.69 10.82
N VAL A 287 -5.46 10.91 9.75
CA VAL A 287 -6.36 11.11 8.60
C VAL A 287 -7.19 9.86 8.35
N LYS A 288 -8.33 10.04 7.67
CA LYS A 288 -9.19 8.93 7.26
C LYS A 288 -8.85 8.49 5.86
N TYR A 289 -8.51 7.21 5.69
CA TYR A 289 -8.24 6.63 4.38
C TYR A 289 -9.45 5.90 3.81
N LYS A 290 -9.71 6.11 2.52
CA LYS A 290 -10.70 5.38 1.75
C LYS A 290 -10.08 4.76 0.51
N VAL A 291 -10.51 3.55 0.16
CA VAL A 291 -10.12 2.82 -1.04
C VAL A 291 -11.22 2.89 -2.09
N ARG A 292 -10.84 3.06 -3.36
CA ARG A 292 -11.73 3.02 -4.51
C ARG A 292 -12.14 1.57 -4.82
N VAL A 293 -13.44 1.28 -4.81
CA VAL A 293 -13.99 -0.09 -4.95
C VAL A 293 -14.87 -0.33 -6.19
N ALA A 294 -15.42 0.72 -6.79
CA ALA A 294 -16.28 0.66 -7.98
C ALA A 294 -15.97 1.81 -8.92
#